data_AF-A0A151LWB8-F1
#
_entry.id   AF-A0A151LWB8-F1
#
_cell.length_a   1.000
_cell.length_b   1.000
_cell.length_c   1.000
_cell.angle_alpha   90.00
_cell.angle_beta   90.00
_cell.angle_gamma   90.00
#
_symmetry.space_group_name_H-M   'P 1'
#
loop_
_entity.id
_entity.type
_entity.pdbx_description
1 polymer ?
#
loop_
_entity_poly.entity_id
_entity_poly.type
_entity_poly.pdbx_seq_one_letter_code
_entity_poly.pdbx_strand_id
1 'polypeptide(L)'
;MNELLNSNATIICNNIPININRFEITEIFSKYGPLLGQGIYFGKKNSNFFFVKYVHFKDAIKAYENLKNEKECEHDFKLSFSKNDEIKYKALKDIFYIYLIKFMCVIKIQRNKKAIEELKNIYKQNDELKSQEDIGNYILNEINEQNNELLKKKKKEKEMEKKKDKAFILNLLTNIDETKENEQDIKLKEELKNYVNLNSLCSYHFDENNKYDNYLTPTFPN
;
A
#
# COMPACT_ATOMS: atom_id res chain seq x y z
N MET A 1 -23.68 -6.61 45.78
CA MET A 1 -24.29 -5.52 44.99
C MET A 1 -25.80 -5.69 44.83
N ASN A 2 -26.31 -6.89 44.46
CA ASN A 2 -27.75 -7.10 44.22
C ASN A 2 -28.64 -6.82 45.46
N GLU A 3 -28.22 -7.21 46.65
CA GLU A 3 -28.98 -6.93 47.89
C GLU A 3 -29.07 -5.44 48.21
N LEU A 4 -28.00 -4.68 47.94
CA LEU A 4 -27.99 -3.23 48.14
C LEU A 4 -28.94 -2.52 47.18
N LEU A 5 -28.94 -2.93 45.90
CA LEU A 5 -29.83 -2.39 44.87
C LEU A 5 -31.31 -2.74 45.10
N ASN A 6 -31.57 -3.85 45.76
CA ASN A 6 -32.92 -4.31 46.12
C ASN A 6 -33.41 -3.74 47.47
N SER A 7 -32.55 -3.07 48.23
CA SER A 7 -32.93 -2.44 49.49
C SER A 7 -33.82 -1.21 49.27
N ASN A 8 -34.61 -0.83 50.28
CA ASN A 8 -35.42 0.39 50.21
C ASN A 8 -34.54 1.65 50.20
N ALA A 9 -35.05 2.72 49.60
CA ALA A 9 -34.37 4.01 49.53
C ALA A 9 -35.34 5.17 49.74
N THR A 10 -34.83 6.26 50.31
CA THR A 10 -35.61 7.50 50.46
C THR A 10 -34.91 8.67 49.77
N ILE A 11 -35.64 9.30 48.85
CA ILE A 11 -35.28 10.57 48.23
C ILE A 11 -36.01 11.69 48.96
N ILE A 12 -35.30 12.76 49.26
CA ILE A 12 -35.79 14.01 49.81
C ILE A 12 -35.89 14.99 48.65
N CYS A 13 -37.09 15.47 48.38
CA CYS A 13 -37.35 16.45 47.34
C CYS A 13 -37.62 17.78 48.03
N ASN A 14 -36.78 18.77 47.80
CA ASN A 14 -36.93 20.13 48.30
C ASN A 14 -37.38 21.04 47.16
N ASN A 15 -37.86 22.24 47.52
CA ASN A 15 -38.34 23.26 46.58
C ASN A 15 -39.62 22.85 45.85
N ILE A 16 -40.62 22.40 46.62
CA ILE A 16 -41.95 22.10 46.08
C ILE A 16 -42.60 23.39 45.55
N PRO A 17 -43.06 23.44 44.29
CA PRO A 17 -43.90 24.53 43.81
C PRO A 17 -45.19 24.65 44.63
N ILE A 18 -45.63 25.86 44.96
CA ILE A 18 -46.79 26.11 45.84
C ILE A 18 -48.10 25.47 45.31
N ASN A 19 -48.19 25.22 44.00
CA ASN A 19 -49.40 24.76 43.32
C ASN A 19 -49.40 23.26 42.97
N ILE A 20 -48.34 22.51 43.26
CA ILE A 20 -48.26 21.11 42.81
C ILE A 20 -49.11 20.19 43.68
N ASN A 21 -49.88 19.30 43.04
CA ASN A 21 -50.73 18.37 43.74
C ASN A 21 -49.99 17.08 44.12
N ARG A 22 -50.42 16.41 45.19
CA ARG A 22 -49.89 15.09 45.58
C ARG A 22 -50.04 14.05 44.47
N PHE A 23 -51.12 14.12 43.71
CA PHE A 23 -51.37 13.21 42.60
C PHE A 23 -50.34 13.37 41.47
N GLU A 24 -50.03 14.61 41.08
CA GLU A 24 -49.00 14.93 40.07
C GLU A 24 -47.61 14.46 40.51
N ILE A 25 -47.23 14.73 41.78
CA ILE A 25 -45.97 14.22 42.33
C ILE A 25 -45.95 12.69 42.27
N THR A 26 -47.03 12.03 42.66
CA THR A 26 -47.10 10.56 42.63
C THR A 26 -46.94 10.04 41.22
N GLU A 27 -47.59 10.66 40.24
CA GLU A 27 -47.48 10.29 38.84
C GLU A 27 -46.04 10.45 38.33
N ILE A 28 -45.36 11.56 38.63
CA ILE A 28 -43.97 11.78 38.24
C ILE A 28 -43.06 10.69 38.81
N PHE A 29 -43.11 10.44 40.13
CA PHE A 29 -42.18 9.50 40.77
C PHE A 29 -42.54 8.02 40.51
N SER A 30 -43.81 7.69 40.29
CA SER A 30 -44.24 6.32 39.98
C SER A 30 -43.69 5.80 38.64
N LYS A 31 -43.35 6.68 37.68
CA LYS A 31 -42.75 6.31 36.39
C LYS A 31 -41.40 5.59 36.52
N TYR A 32 -40.68 5.84 37.61
CA TYR A 32 -39.33 5.31 37.80
C TYR A 32 -39.30 3.97 38.55
N GLY A 33 -40.36 3.63 39.29
CA GLY A 33 -40.50 2.33 39.93
C GLY A 33 -41.53 2.29 41.07
N PRO A 34 -41.73 1.11 41.68
CA PRO A 34 -42.70 0.92 42.75
C PRO A 34 -42.33 1.71 44.02
N LEU A 35 -43.30 2.46 44.51
CA LEU A 35 -43.20 3.22 45.75
C LEU A 35 -43.58 2.36 46.96
N LEU A 36 -42.93 2.57 48.11
CA LEU A 36 -43.17 1.79 49.32
C LEU A 36 -44.36 2.34 50.10
N GLY A 37 -45.45 1.56 50.20
CA GLY A 37 -46.66 1.96 50.93
C GLY A 37 -47.37 3.15 50.26
N GLN A 38 -47.66 4.22 51.03
CA GLN A 38 -48.17 5.47 50.44
C GLN A 38 -47.12 6.20 49.59
N GLY A 39 -45.85 5.78 49.63
CA GLY A 39 -44.77 6.21 48.74
C GLY A 39 -44.24 7.62 49.01
N ILE A 40 -45.13 8.59 49.17
CA ILE A 40 -44.82 10.00 49.33
C ILE A 40 -45.33 10.50 50.67
N TYR A 41 -44.43 11.10 51.43
CA TYR A 41 -44.68 11.67 52.76
C TYR A 41 -44.33 13.16 52.74
N PHE A 42 -45.33 14.01 52.95
CA PHE A 42 -45.10 15.45 53.13
C PHE A 42 -44.62 15.72 54.56
N GLY A 43 -43.76 16.72 54.72
CA GLY A 43 -43.36 17.17 56.05
C GLY A 43 -44.49 17.86 56.83
N LYS A 44 -44.12 18.56 57.91
CA LYS A 44 -45.07 19.34 58.72
C LYS A 44 -45.76 20.41 57.86
N LYS A 45 -46.95 20.88 58.27
CA LYS A 45 -47.66 21.98 57.58
C LYS A 45 -46.68 23.12 57.23
N ASN A 46 -46.64 23.53 55.96
CA ASN A 46 -45.73 24.52 55.35
C ASN A 46 -44.28 24.05 55.07
N SER A 47 -43.98 22.76 55.09
CA SER A 47 -42.69 22.26 54.62
C SER A 47 -42.61 22.28 53.09
N ASN A 48 -41.63 22.98 52.53
CA ASN A 48 -41.33 22.96 51.10
C ASN A 48 -40.53 21.71 50.68
N PHE A 49 -40.74 20.58 51.38
CA PHE A 49 -40.08 19.31 51.06
C PHE A 49 -40.99 18.10 51.32
N PHE A 50 -40.78 17.04 50.54
CA PHE A 50 -41.43 15.75 50.70
C PHE A 50 -40.41 14.62 50.56
N PHE A 51 -40.76 13.48 51.15
CA PHE A 51 -39.96 12.26 51.07
C PHE A 51 -40.63 11.29 50.11
N VAL A 52 -39.85 10.72 49.20
CA VAL A 52 -40.27 9.65 48.31
C VAL A 52 -39.53 8.40 48.70
N LYS A 53 -40.27 7.36 49.09
CA LYS A 53 -39.73 6.08 49.51
C LYS A 53 -40.00 5.04 48.43
N TYR A 54 -38.92 4.46 47.89
CA TYR A 54 -38.98 3.40 46.90
C TYR A 54 -38.81 2.03 47.55
N VAL A 55 -39.42 1.01 46.94
CA VAL A 55 -39.21 -0.39 47.31
C VAL A 55 -37.79 -0.83 46.95
N HIS A 56 -37.21 -0.29 45.88
CA HIS A 56 -35.86 -0.65 45.45
C HIS A 56 -34.97 0.58 45.26
N PHE A 57 -33.72 0.44 45.69
CA PHE A 57 -32.69 1.46 45.61
C PHE A 57 -32.34 1.81 44.16
N LYS A 58 -32.34 0.81 43.27
CA LYS A 58 -32.13 1.01 41.83
C LYS A 58 -33.12 2.01 41.21
N ASP A 59 -34.38 1.98 41.64
CA ASP A 59 -35.45 2.81 41.08
C ASP A 59 -35.33 4.24 41.61
N ALA A 60 -34.90 4.38 42.87
CA ALA A 60 -34.58 5.67 43.47
C ALA A 60 -33.37 6.35 42.80
N ILE A 61 -32.31 5.59 42.47
CA ILE A 61 -31.17 6.13 41.68
C ILE A 61 -31.68 6.63 40.33
N LYS A 62 -32.49 5.82 39.65
CA LYS A 62 -33.03 6.17 38.33
C LYS A 62 -33.86 7.45 38.39
N ALA A 63 -34.73 7.59 39.38
CA ALA A 63 -35.50 8.82 39.58
C ALA A 63 -34.58 10.02 39.86
N TYR A 64 -33.59 9.85 40.74
CA TYR A 64 -32.65 10.90 41.13
C TYR A 64 -31.84 11.45 39.94
N GLU A 65 -31.27 10.58 39.10
CA GLU A 65 -30.42 11.02 37.97
C GLU A 65 -31.21 11.72 36.86
N ASN A 66 -32.44 11.27 36.59
CA ASN A 66 -33.27 11.85 35.53
C ASN A 66 -33.83 13.20 35.99
N LEU A 67 -34.49 13.23 37.16
CA LEU A 67 -35.15 14.44 37.65
C LEU A 67 -34.17 15.53 38.13
N LYS A 68 -32.90 15.19 38.41
CA LYS A 68 -31.88 16.19 38.79
C LYS A 68 -31.37 16.99 37.58
N ASN A 69 -31.39 16.40 36.39
CA ASN A 69 -30.79 16.98 35.18
C ASN A 69 -31.84 17.38 34.13
N GLU A 70 -33.11 17.03 34.34
CA GLU A 70 -34.20 17.42 33.45
C GLU A 70 -34.44 18.93 33.52
N LYS A 71 -34.01 19.64 32.48
CA LYS A 71 -34.43 21.02 32.19
C LYS A 71 -35.91 21.11 31.75
N GLU A 72 -36.51 19.96 31.44
CA GLU A 72 -37.86 19.82 30.89
C GLU A 72 -38.93 19.55 31.94
N CYS A 73 -38.55 19.28 33.20
CA CYS A 73 -39.53 19.20 34.27
C CYS A 73 -40.01 20.64 34.55
N GLU A 74 -41.32 20.89 34.45
CA GLU A 74 -41.94 22.18 34.82
C GLU A 74 -41.68 22.57 36.29
N HIS A 75 -41.05 21.69 37.07
CA HIS A 75 -40.81 21.81 38.49
C HIS A 75 -39.32 21.67 38.81
N ASP A 76 -38.73 22.73 39.38
CA ASP A 76 -37.32 22.75 39.81
C ASP A 76 -37.15 22.05 41.16
N PHE A 77 -37.22 20.71 41.15
CA PHE A 77 -37.04 19.91 42.35
C PHE A 77 -35.57 19.82 42.74
N LYS A 78 -35.24 20.25 43.95
CA LYS A 78 -33.92 20.00 44.53
C LYS A 78 -33.89 18.65 45.25
N LEU A 79 -33.38 17.64 44.57
CA LEU A 79 -33.33 16.25 45.05
C LEU A 79 -32.06 15.98 45.86
N SER A 80 -32.22 15.27 46.98
CA SER A 80 -31.12 14.70 47.76
C SER A 80 -31.52 13.33 48.33
N PHE A 81 -30.55 12.45 48.59
CA PHE A 81 -30.84 11.20 49.31
C PHE A 81 -30.90 11.43 50.83
N SER A 82 -31.55 10.51 51.55
CA SER A 82 -31.37 10.42 53.00
C SER A 82 -29.90 10.16 53.35
N LYS A 83 -29.42 10.60 54.52
CA LYS A 83 -28.00 10.49 54.94
C LYS A 83 -27.41 9.08 54.72
N ASN A 84 -28.16 8.05 55.11
CA ASN A 84 -27.71 6.66 54.95
C ASN A 84 -27.69 6.23 53.48
N ASP A 85 -28.68 6.67 52.70
CA ASP A 85 -28.82 6.33 51.29
C ASP A 85 -27.83 7.11 50.41
N GLU A 86 -27.41 8.29 50.83
CA GLU A 86 -26.37 9.08 50.17
C GLU A 86 -25.01 8.37 50.24
N ILE A 87 -24.67 7.78 51.39
CA ILE A 87 -23.45 6.98 51.56
C ILE A 87 -23.49 5.77 50.63
N LYS A 88 -24.63 5.06 50.57
CA LYS A 88 -24.82 3.93 49.64
C LYS A 88 -24.67 4.36 48.18
N TYR A 89 -25.28 5.48 47.81
CA TYR A 89 -25.22 6.02 46.45
C TYR A 89 -23.78 6.40 46.07
N LYS A 90 -23.05 7.10 46.95
CA LYS A 90 -21.63 7.43 46.73
C LYS A 90 -20.78 6.18 46.56
N ALA A 91 -20.90 5.22 47.46
CA ALA A 91 -20.18 3.95 47.36
C ALA A 91 -20.47 3.21 46.04
N LEU A 92 -21.74 3.19 45.60
CA LEU A 92 -22.10 2.59 44.32
C LEU A 92 -21.51 3.36 43.13
N LYS A 93 -21.58 4.70 43.14
CA LYS A 93 -21.02 5.54 42.08
C LYS A 93 -19.51 5.34 41.94
N ASP A 94 -18.79 5.26 43.05
CA ASP A 94 -17.36 5.01 43.08
C ASP A 94 -17.02 3.62 42.53
N ILE A 95 -17.79 2.60 42.92
CA ILE A 95 -17.66 1.24 42.37
C ILE A 95 -17.91 1.27 40.85
N PHE A 96 -18.99 1.89 40.38
CA PHE A 96 -19.28 2.03 38.96
C PHE A 96 -18.15 2.72 38.19
N TYR A 97 -17.57 3.78 38.76
CA TYR A 97 -16.43 4.48 38.16
C TYR A 97 -15.18 3.59 38.06
N ILE A 98 -14.89 2.79 39.09
CA ILE A 98 -13.80 1.81 39.06
C ILE A 98 -14.05 0.74 37.99
N TYR A 99 -15.27 0.22 37.88
CA TYR A 99 -15.65 -0.74 36.84
C TYR A 99 -15.54 -0.14 35.43
N LEU A 100 -15.97 1.11 35.26
CA LEU A 100 -15.87 1.85 33.99
C LEU A 100 -14.40 2.01 33.58
N ILE A 101 -13.53 2.43 34.50
CA ILE A 101 -12.08 2.54 34.26
C ILE A 101 -11.49 1.18 33.91
N LYS A 102 -11.83 0.13 34.66
CA LYS A 102 -11.37 -1.23 34.39
C LYS A 102 -11.81 -1.72 33.02
N PHE A 103 -13.06 -1.47 32.63
CA PHE A 103 -13.60 -1.81 31.32
C PHE A 103 -12.91 -1.04 30.19
N MET A 104 -12.70 0.26 30.35
CA MET A 104 -11.93 1.09 29.41
C MET A 104 -10.49 0.58 29.24
N CYS A 105 -9.82 0.19 30.33
CA CYS A 105 -8.49 -0.41 30.29
C CYS A 105 -8.48 -1.74 29.53
N VAL A 106 -9.45 -2.62 29.77
CA VAL A 106 -9.57 -3.90 29.05
C VAL A 106 -9.76 -3.68 27.55
N ILE A 107 -10.65 -2.75 27.14
CA ILE A 107 -10.84 -2.40 25.73
C ILE A 107 -9.54 -1.86 25.12
N LYS A 108 -8.82 -0.99 25.84
CA LYS A 108 -7.55 -0.42 25.38
C LYS A 108 -6.48 -1.51 25.18
N ILE A 109 -6.38 -2.46 26.12
CA ILE A 109 -5.46 -3.60 26.02
C ILE A 109 -5.82 -4.51 24.84
N GLN A 110 -7.10 -4.80 24.63
CA GLN A 110 -7.56 -5.62 23.50
C GLN A 110 -7.26 -4.97 22.15
N ARG A 111 -7.48 -3.65 22.00
CA ARG A 111 -7.10 -2.92 20.78
C ARG A 111 -5.60 -2.98 20.53
N ASN A 112 -4.78 -2.80 21.58
CA ASN A 112 -3.32 -2.90 21.45
C ASN A 112 -2.88 -4.31 21.03
N LYS A 113 -3.50 -5.36 21.58
CA LYS A 113 -3.19 -6.75 21.19
C LYS A 113 -3.46 -7.00 19.70
N LYS A 114 -4.60 -6.51 19.19
CA LYS A 114 -4.93 -6.64 17.76
C LYS A 114 -3.95 -5.90 16.85
N ALA A 115 -3.55 -4.68 17.23
CA ALA A 115 -2.55 -3.90 16.49
C ALA A 115 -1.16 -4.59 16.47
N ILE A 116 -0.77 -5.23 17.58
CA ILE A 116 0.48 -6.00 17.66
C ILE A 116 0.43 -7.26 16.77
N GLU A 117 -0.72 -7.94 16.71
CA GLU A 117 -0.92 -9.10 15.84
C GLU A 117 -0.82 -8.73 14.35
N GLU A 118 -1.44 -7.61 13.95
CA GLU A 118 -1.36 -7.07 12.59
C GLU A 118 0.08 -6.69 12.22
N LEU A 119 0.81 -6.03 13.12
CA LEU A 119 2.23 -5.73 12.92
C LEU A 119 3.08 -7.00 12.75
N LYS A 120 2.86 -8.04 13.58
CA LYS A 120 3.57 -9.33 13.44
C LYS A 120 3.33 -9.98 12.07
N ASN A 121 2.11 -9.92 11.57
CA ASN A 121 1.78 -10.45 10.24
C ASN A 121 2.47 -9.67 9.12
N ILE A 122 2.53 -8.34 9.23
CA ILE A 122 3.27 -7.48 8.28
C ILE A 122 4.76 -7.83 8.30
N TYR A 123 5.38 -7.97 9.48
CA TYR A 123 6.79 -8.36 9.58
C TYR A 123 7.05 -9.74 8.97
N LYS A 124 6.18 -10.72 9.22
CA LYS A 124 6.30 -12.07 8.65
C LYS A 124 6.21 -12.07 7.12
N GLN A 125 5.27 -11.30 6.54
CA GLN A 125 5.14 -11.16 5.09
C GLN A 125 6.36 -10.48 4.45
N ASN A 126 6.94 -9.49 5.12
CA ASN A 126 8.14 -8.80 4.63
C ASN A 126 9.39 -9.70 4.64
N ASP A 127 9.53 -10.60 5.62
CA ASP A 127 10.61 -11.59 5.64
C ASP A 127 10.45 -12.64 4.53
N GLU A 128 9.22 -13.09 4.26
CA GLU A 128 8.90 -13.99 3.14
C GLU A 128 9.20 -13.32 1.78
N LEU A 129 8.84 -12.03 1.61
CA LEU A 129 9.16 -11.24 0.42
C LEU A 129 10.67 -11.09 0.19
N LYS A 130 11.45 -10.79 1.23
CA LYS A 130 12.92 -10.74 1.14
C LYS A 130 13.51 -12.06 0.67
N SER A 131 13.03 -13.18 1.23
CA SER A 131 13.50 -14.50 0.82
C SER A 131 13.19 -14.81 -0.65
N GLN A 132 12.05 -14.35 -1.17
CA GLN A 132 11.69 -14.50 -2.58
C GLN A 132 12.52 -13.60 -3.50
N GLU A 133 12.82 -12.37 -3.10
CA GLU A 133 13.71 -11.47 -3.85
C GLU A 133 15.14 -12.03 -3.92
N ASP A 134 15.65 -12.62 -2.85
CA ASP A 134 16.97 -13.25 -2.82
C ASP A 134 17.05 -14.44 -3.78
N ILE A 135 16.01 -15.28 -3.80
CA ILE A 135 15.90 -16.41 -4.76
C ILE A 135 15.77 -15.90 -6.19
N GLY A 136 14.96 -14.86 -6.43
CA GLY A 136 14.80 -14.24 -7.74
C GLY A 136 16.11 -13.66 -8.29
N ASN A 137 16.89 -13.01 -7.43
CA ASN A 137 18.21 -12.47 -7.77
C ASN A 137 19.23 -13.57 -8.07
N TYR A 138 19.20 -14.68 -7.32
CA TYR A 138 20.05 -15.84 -7.59
C TYR A 138 19.76 -16.44 -8.98
N ILE A 139 18.48 -16.69 -9.29
CA ILE A 139 18.06 -17.24 -10.60
C ILE A 139 18.43 -16.28 -11.74
N LEU A 140 18.23 -14.97 -11.55
CA LEU A 140 18.57 -13.97 -12.56
C LEU A 140 20.08 -13.96 -12.87
N ASN A 141 20.92 -14.08 -11.84
CA ASN A 141 22.36 -14.15 -12.01
C ASN A 141 22.78 -15.43 -12.75
N GLU A 142 22.17 -16.57 -12.42
CA GLU A 142 22.46 -17.86 -13.07
C GLU A 142 22.09 -17.84 -14.57
N ILE A 143 20.93 -17.26 -14.91
CA ILE A 143 20.51 -17.08 -16.31
C ILE A 143 21.46 -16.15 -17.07
N ASN A 144 21.89 -15.05 -16.44
CA ASN A 144 22.83 -14.11 -17.05
C ASN A 144 24.19 -14.76 -17.33
N GLU A 145 24.66 -15.63 -16.44
CA GLU A 145 25.91 -16.36 -16.61
C GLU A 145 25.82 -17.36 -17.76
N GLN A 146 24.75 -18.17 -17.81
CA GLN A 146 24.49 -19.10 -18.92
C GLN A 146 24.40 -18.39 -20.28
N ASN A 147 23.69 -17.25 -20.35
CA ASN A 147 23.57 -16.46 -21.58
C ASN A 147 24.93 -15.91 -22.05
N ASN A 148 25.78 -15.47 -21.13
CA ASN A 148 27.13 -15.00 -21.45
C ASN A 148 28.04 -16.12 -21.97
N GLU A 149 27.94 -17.33 -21.41
CA GLU A 149 28.68 -18.48 -21.94
C GLU A 149 28.23 -18.88 -23.34
N LEU A 150 26.92 -18.91 -23.59
CA LEU A 150 26.34 -19.14 -24.91
C LEU A 150 26.81 -18.10 -25.93
N LEU A 151 26.88 -16.83 -25.54
CA LEU A 151 27.40 -15.76 -26.39
C LEU A 151 28.88 -15.97 -26.73
N LYS A 152 29.70 -16.38 -25.75
CA LYS A 152 31.12 -16.71 -25.98
C LYS A 152 31.28 -17.91 -26.92
N LYS A 153 30.48 -18.96 -26.78
CA LYS A 153 30.48 -20.13 -27.68
C LYS A 153 30.13 -19.73 -29.11
N LYS A 154 29.04 -18.98 -29.32
CA LYS A 154 28.64 -18.46 -30.64
C LYS A 154 29.71 -17.58 -31.29
N LYS A 155 30.42 -16.75 -30.52
CA LYS A 155 31.54 -15.94 -31.03
C LYS A 155 32.71 -16.81 -31.51
N LYS A 156 33.09 -17.83 -30.73
CA LYS A 156 34.15 -18.79 -31.10
C LYS A 156 33.78 -19.62 -32.34
N GLU A 157 32.53 -20.05 -32.46
CA GLU A 157 32.04 -20.77 -33.65
C GLU A 157 32.15 -19.91 -34.91
N LYS A 158 31.69 -18.65 -34.85
CA LYS A 158 31.82 -17.71 -35.99
C LYS A 158 33.28 -17.44 -36.38
N GLU A 159 34.20 -17.41 -35.42
CA GLU A 159 35.64 -17.26 -35.72
C GLU A 159 36.24 -18.51 -36.37
N MET A 160 35.84 -19.69 -35.90
CA MET A 160 36.26 -20.97 -36.48
C MET A 160 35.73 -21.14 -37.91
N GLU A 161 34.49 -20.74 -38.16
CA GLU A 161 33.86 -20.77 -39.49
C GLU A 161 34.60 -19.85 -40.46
N LYS A 162 34.86 -18.59 -40.07
CA LYS A 162 35.69 -17.67 -40.87
C LYS A 162 37.10 -18.21 -41.16
N LYS A 163 37.71 -18.91 -40.21
CA LYS A 163 39.03 -19.54 -40.40
C LYS A 163 38.97 -20.70 -41.39
N LYS A 164 37.90 -21.52 -41.33
CA LYS A 164 37.66 -22.60 -42.29
C LYS A 164 37.40 -22.05 -43.69
N ASP A 165 36.59 -21.01 -43.83
CA ASP A 165 36.34 -20.35 -45.11
C ASP A 165 37.63 -19.76 -45.71
N LYS A 166 38.45 -19.11 -44.88
CA LYS A 166 39.75 -18.59 -45.31
C LYS A 166 40.71 -19.70 -45.75
N ALA A 167 40.75 -20.83 -45.02
CA ALA A 167 41.56 -21.98 -45.38
C ALA A 167 41.05 -22.68 -46.66
N PHE A 168 39.73 -22.74 -46.86
CA PHE A 168 39.10 -23.27 -48.06
C PHE A 168 39.43 -22.43 -49.30
N ILE A 169 39.30 -21.10 -49.19
CA ILE A 169 39.69 -20.16 -50.27
C ILE A 169 41.19 -20.29 -50.58
N LEU A 170 42.04 -20.40 -49.56
CA LEU A 170 43.49 -20.57 -49.76
C LEU A 170 43.81 -21.87 -50.49
N ASN A 171 43.15 -22.97 -50.14
CA ASN A 171 43.35 -24.27 -50.78
C ASN A 171 42.89 -24.27 -52.26
N LEU A 172 41.79 -23.58 -52.56
CA LEU A 172 41.34 -23.36 -53.94
C LEU A 172 42.37 -22.60 -54.77
N LEU A 173 43.02 -21.58 -54.20
CA LEU A 173 44.04 -20.80 -54.89
C LEU A 173 45.35 -21.57 -55.10
N THR A 174 45.72 -22.47 -54.20
CA THR A 174 46.94 -23.28 -54.31
C THR A 174 46.79 -24.50 -55.22
N ASN A 175 45.56 -24.98 -55.46
CA ASN A 175 45.30 -26.13 -56.35
C ASN A 175 45.10 -25.74 -57.81
N ILE A 176 45.35 -24.47 -58.18
CA ILE A 176 45.52 -24.09 -59.58
C ILE A 176 46.93 -24.52 -59.97
N ASP A 177 47.08 -25.80 -60.32
CA ASP A 177 48.27 -26.30 -60.97
C ASP A 177 48.54 -25.48 -62.24
N GLU A 178 49.80 -25.10 -62.38
CA GLU A 178 50.39 -24.40 -63.52
C GLU A 178 49.91 -25.00 -64.85
N THR A 179 48.92 -24.38 -65.50
CA THR A 179 48.75 -24.54 -66.94
C THR A 179 50.03 -24.03 -67.57
N LYS A 180 50.89 -24.97 -68.02
CA LYS A 180 52.04 -24.70 -68.88
C LYS A 180 51.59 -23.72 -69.96
N GLU A 181 52.13 -22.50 -69.94
CA GLU A 181 51.88 -21.51 -70.99
C GLU A 181 52.23 -22.17 -72.34
N ASN A 182 51.24 -22.31 -73.21
CA ASN A 182 51.48 -22.80 -74.57
C ASN A 182 52.31 -21.76 -75.33
N GLU A 183 53.21 -22.19 -76.22
CA GLU A 183 54.04 -21.31 -77.06
C GLU A 183 53.24 -20.22 -77.81
N GLN A 184 51.94 -20.45 -78.06
CA GLN A 184 51.05 -19.46 -78.65
C GLN A 184 50.75 -18.26 -77.73
N ASP A 185 50.67 -18.46 -76.41
CA ASP A 185 50.39 -17.40 -75.44
C ASP A 185 51.60 -16.48 -75.23
N ILE A 186 52.81 -17.05 -75.33
CA ILE A 186 54.07 -16.28 -75.27
C ILE A 186 54.20 -15.38 -76.51
N LYS A 187 53.87 -15.93 -77.70
CA LYS A 187 53.89 -15.18 -78.96
C LYS A 187 52.86 -14.03 -78.97
N LEU A 188 51.66 -14.28 -78.45
CA LEU A 188 50.60 -13.27 -78.35
C LEU A 188 51.00 -12.15 -77.36
N LYS A 189 51.65 -12.50 -76.25
CA LYS A 189 52.20 -11.51 -75.30
C LYS A 189 53.28 -10.63 -75.92
N GLU A 190 54.18 -11.18 -76.74
CA GLU A 190 55.19 -10.40 -77.44
C GLU A 190 54.59 -9.47 -78.50
N GLU A 191 53.60 -9.94 -79.28
CA GLU A 191 52.89 -9.10 -80.25
C GLU A 191 52.11 -7.96 -79.58
N LEU A 192 51.43 -8.23 -78.46
CA LEU A 192 50.75 -7.21 -77.66
C LEU A 192 51.74 -6.19 -77.09
N LYS A 193 52.91 -6.64 -76.64
CA LYS A 193 53.95 -5.76 -76.11
C LYS A 193 54.52 -4.83 -77.19
N ASN A 194 54.70 -5.34 -78.41
CA ASN A 194 55.08 -4.53 -79.56
C ASN A 194 53.98 -3.53 -79.98
N TYR A 195 52.71 -3.93 -79.95
CA TYR A 195 51.58 -3.05 -80.26
C TYR A 195 51.45 -1.89 -79.26
N VAL A 196 51.62 -2.16 -77.96
CA VAL A 196 51.59 -1.14 -76.91
C VAL A 196 52.79 -0.18 -77.05
N ASN A 197 53.97 -0.69 -77.40
CA ASN A 197 55.15 0.15 -77.65
C ASN A 197 54.96 1.04 -78.89
N LEU A 198 54.39 0.52 -79.98
CA LEU A 198 54.09 1.30 -81.19
C LEU A 198 53.04 2.39 -80.91
N ASN A 199 52.02 2.09 -80.11
CA ASN A 199 51.03 3.08 -79.68
C ASN A 199 51.62 4.17 -78.78
N SER A 200 52.66 3.85 -77.99
CA SER A 200 53.35 4.83 -77.16
C SER A 200 54.22 5.82 -77.95
N LEU A 201 54.47 5.55 -79.24
CA LEU A 201 55.17 6.44 -80.17
C LEU A 201 54.21 7.29 -81.03
N CYS A 202 52.90 7.06 -80.96
CA CYS A 202 51.90 7.89 -81.61
C CYS A 202 51.66 9.17 -80.81
N SER A 203 52.07 10.32 -81.34
CA SER A 203 51.62 11.62 -80.84
C SER A 203 50.29 11.98 -81.48
N TYR A 204 49.28 12.20 -80.65
CA TYR A 204 47.99 12.69 -81.09
C TYR A 204 48.00 14.22 -81.07
N HIS A 205 47.88 14.84 -82.25
CA HIS A 205 47.71 16.29 -82.36
C HIS A 205 46.24 16.63 -82.54
N PHE A 206 45.79 17.66 -81.83
CA PHE A 206 44.45 18.20 -81.93
C PHE A 206 44.40 19.12 -83.15
N ASP A 207 43.63 18.75 -84.17
CA ASP A 207 43.39 19.59 -85.34
C ASP A 207 42.22 20.53 -85.06
N GLU A 208 42.52 21.80 -84.78
CA GLU A 208 41.51 22.80 -84.41
C GLU A 208 40.54 23.17 -85.57
N ASN A 209 40.78 22.71 -86.79
CA ASN A 209 39.94 23.04 -87.95
C ASN A 209 38.80 22.05 -88.23
N ASN A 210 38.74 20.90 -87.55
CA ASN A 210 37.71 19.90 -87.81
C ASN A 210 36.62 19.88 -86.72
N LYS A 211 35.63 20.77 -86.88
CA LYS A 211 34.60 21.05 -85.87
C LYS A 211 33.55 19.95 -85.63
N TYR A 212 33.64 18.79 -86.30
CA TYR A 212 32.56 17.79 -86.26
C TYR A 212 32.95 16.32 -86.10
N ASP A 213 34.23 15.96 -85.97
CA ASP A 213 34.61 14.57 -85.67
C ASP A 213 35.71 14.50 -84.60
N ASN A 214 35.34 14.02 -83.40
CA ASN A 214 36.23 13.78 -82.25
C ASN A 214 37.09 12.51 -82.41
N TYR A 215 37.65 12.27 -83.60
CA TYR A 215 38.59 11.18 -83.82
C TYR A 215 40.01 11.74 -83.86
N LEU A 216 40.79 11.44 -82.83
CA LEU A 216 42.22 11.73 -82.77
C LEU A 216 42.91 10.95 -83.91
N THR A 217 43.45 11.65 -84.91
CA THR A 217 44.21 11.02 -86.00
C THR A 217 45.63 10.71 -85.51
N PRO A 218 46.03 9.42 -85.45
CA PRO A 218 47.40 9.06 -85.09
C PRO A 218 48.34 9.37 -86.26
N THR A 219 49.38 10.17 -86.00
CA THR A 219 50.49 10.38 -86.95
C THR A 219 51.75 9.72 -86.41
N PHE A 220 52.44 8.97 -87.27
CA PHE A 220 53.74 8.37 -86.94
C PHE A 220 54.87 9.33 -87.37
N PRO A 221 55.95 9.46 -86.57
CA PRO A 221 57.10 10.24 -86.97
C PRO A 221 57.83 9.57 -88.14
N ASN A 222 58.31 10.38 -89.10
CA ASN A 222 59.24 9.95 -90.15
C ASN A 222 60.62 9.63 -89.58
#